data_AF-A0A7W8ADY3-F1
#
_entry.id   AF-A0A7W8ADY3-F1
#
_cell.length_a   1.000
_cell.length_b   1.000
_cell.length_c   1.000
_cell.angle_alpha   90.00
_cell.angle_beta   90.00
_cell.angle_gamma   90.00
#
_symmetry.space_group_name_H-M   'P 1'
#
loop_
_entity.id
_entity.type
_entity.pdbx_description
1 polymer ?
#
loop_
_entity_poly.entity_id
_entity_poly.type
_entity_poly.pdbx_seq_one_letter_code
_entity_poly.pdbx_strand_id
1 'polypeptide(L)'
;MARALLCALAGAALGAVAARAAYSAFTSRVAEAPEKTATPSGEVVAAGGLGAAATWTRSNHRGEPITLLEGPAFVAGAGAAAALAPGLDPRVRLAALLAGAGSGALGAYDDLYGSTSSKGFKGHLSALAKGEVTSGAVKILGIGATGLAAAALVSRGPLDTLANGATIAGAANLANLFDLRPGRAIKVALLTGGPLLAASLLRGSPAGAALAAVPLGAAAALLPDDLGERAMLGDAGANALGALLGLAAVTTLGRPGRLAVLGTVAVLTAASEKVSFTKVIAGNPVLHRIDMLGRRPAP
;
A
#
# COMPACT_ATOMS: atom_id res chain seq x y z
N MET A 1 10.48 -26.72 4.08
CA MET A 1 9.07 -26.42 3.74
C MET A 1 8.20 -26.17 4.98
N ALA A 2 8.15 -27.08 5.97
CA ALA A 2 7.29 -26.92 7.17
C ALA A 2 7.47 -25.58 7.92
N ARG A 3 8.72 -25.17 8.21
CA ARG A 3 8.99 -23.88 8.87
C ARG A 3 8.53 -22.67 8.06
N ALA A 4 8.68 -22.71 6.73
CA ALA A 4 8.23 -21.64 5.85
C ALA A 4 6.71 -21.55 5.79
N LEU A 5 6.02 -22.70 5.79
CA LEU A 5 4.57 -22.76 5.88
C LEU A 5 4.05 -22.19 7.21
N LEU A 6 4.68 -22.57 8.34
CA LEU A 6 4.34 -21.99 9.64
C LEU A 6 4.52 -20.47 9.67
N CYS A 7 5.61 -19.96 9.09
CA CYS A 7 5.85 -18.51 9.03
C CYS A 7 4.86 -17.80 8.10
N ALA A 8 4.44 -18.44 6.99
CA ALA A 8 3.40 -17.92 6.12
C ALA A 8 2.05 -17.84 6.84
N LEU A 9 1.61 -18.93 7.47
CA LEU A 9 0.33 -18.99 8.18
C LEU A 9 0.29 -17.98 9.34
N ALA A 10 1.35 -17.95 10.15
CA ALA A 10 1.47 -16.98 11.24
C ALA A 10 1.51 -15.54 10.71
N GLY A 11 2.29 -15.28 9.64
CA GLY A 11 2.37 -13.95 9.02
C GLY A 11 1.02 -13.47 8.49
N ALA A 12 0.30 -14.31 7.74
CA ALA A 12 -1.02 -13.99 7.22
C ALA A 12 -2.04 -13.74 8.34
N ALA A 13 -2.06 -14.60 9.37
CA ALA A 13 -2.95 -14.45 10.51
C ALA A 13 -2.66 -13.18 11.31
N LEU A 14 -1.39 -12.91 11.63
CA LEU A 14 -0.97 -11.67 12.30
C LEU A 14 -1.35 -10.44 11.48
N GLY A 15 -1.07 -10.45 10.18
CA GLY A 15 -1.42 -9.35 9.27
C GLY A 15 -2.92 -9.08 9.26
N ALA A 16 -3.74 -10.14 9.10
CA ALA A 16 -5.19 -10.03 9.09
C ALA A 16 -5.74 -9.48 10.40
N VAL A 17 -5.36 -10.08 11.53
CA VAL A 17 -5.85 -9.68 12.86
C VAL A 17 -5.43 -8.25 13.20
N ALA A 18 -4.15 -7.91 13.00
CA ALA A 18 -3.63 -6.59 13.34
C ALA A 18 -4.26 -5.49 12.46
N ALA A 19 -4.46 -5.75 11.16
CA ALA A 19 -5.12 -4.81 10.26
C ALA A 19 -6.60 -4.58 10.63
N ARG A 20 -7.35 -5.66 10.93
CA ARG A 20 -8.75 -5.52 11.39
C ARG A 20 -8.85 -4.79 12.71
N ALA A 21 -7.97 -5.09 13.66
CA ALA A 21 -7.95 -4.43 14.97
C ALA A 21 -7.64 -2.94 14.81
N ALA A 22 -6.63 -2.59 13.99
CA ALA A 22 -6.31 -1.20 13.70
C ALA A 22 -7.47 -0.47 13.00
N TYR A 23 -8.10 -1.10 12.01
CA TYR A 23 -9.23 -0.53 11.28
C TYR A 23 -10.40 -0.25 12.23
N SER A 24 -10.80 -1.24 13.02
CA SER A 24 -11.87 -1.09 14.02
C SER A 24 -11.59 0.03 15.01
N ALA A 25 -10.35 0.12 15.53
CA ALA A 25 -9.96 1.14 16.50
C ALA A 25 -9.92 2.54 15.89
N PHE A 26 -9.51 2.67 14.63
CA PHE A 26 -9.48 3.96 13.94
C PHE A 26 -10.89 4.43 13.59
N THR A 27 -11.75 3.55 13.12
CA THR A 27 -13.16 3.89 12.82
C THR A 27 -13.94 4.22 14.09
N SER A 28 -13.73 3.51 15.21
CA SER A 28 -14.44 3.80 16.46
C SER A 28 -14.05 5.16 17.03
N ARG A 29 -12.76 5.51 17.01
CA ARG A 29 -12.27 6.82 17.48
C ARG A 29 -12.81 7.99 16.66
N VAL A 30 -12.99 7.81 15.36
CA VAL A 30 -13.59 8.84 14.50
C VAL A 30 -15.10 8.95 14.75
N ALA A 31 -15.79 7.84 15.03
CA ALA A 31 -17.21 7.83 15.39
C ALA A 31 -17.49 8.41 16.79
N GLU A 32 -16.59 8.21 17.75
CA GLU A 32 -16.70 8.71 19.14
C GLU A 32 -16.32 10.19 19.29
N ALA A 33 -15.79 10.83 18.24
CA ALA A 33 -15.39 12.23 18.32
C ALA A 33 -16.65 13.11 18.50
N PRO A 34 -16.74 13.91 19.58
CA PRO A 34 -18.01 14.45 20.07
C PRO A 34 -18.74 15.30 19.04
N GLU A 35 -20.00 14.95 18.78
CA GLU A 35 -20.96 15.77 18.05
C GLU A 35 -21.53 16.82 19.02
N LYS A 36 -21.02 18.06 18.93
CA LYS A 36 -21.55 19.29 19.56
C LYS A 36 -22.13 19.16 20.98
N THR A 37 -21.39 19.65 21.98
CA THR A 37 -22.03 20.36 23.10
C THR A 37 -22.10 21.85 22.76
N ALA A 38 -23.32 22.37 22.58
CA ALA A 38 -23.52 23.82 22.50
C ALA A 38 -23.09 24.43 23.84
N THR A 39 -22.10 25.32 23.81
CA THR A 39 -21.81 26.19 24.97
C THR A 39 -22.96 27.19 25.14
N PRO A 40 -23.29 27.61 26.38
CA PRO A 40 -24.36 28.57 26.64
C PRO A 40 -24.14 29.97 26.01
N SER A 41 -22.94 30.24 25.48
CA SER A 41 -22.50 31.54 24.98
C SER A 41 -22.61 31.74 23.47
N GLY A 42 -23.07 30.76 22.69
CA GLY A 42 -23.35 30.93 21.25
C GLY A 42 -22.13 31.11 20.33
N GLU A 43 -20.89 31.05 20.84
CA GLU A 43 -19.69 31.03 20.02
C GLU A 43 -19.35 29.61 19.55
N VAL A 44 -19.44 29.39 18.23
CA VAL A 44 -19.07 28.14 17.58
C VAL A 44 -17.55 28.12 17.38
N VAL A 45 -16.81 27.58 18.36
CA VAL A 45 -15.40 27.19 18.15
C VAL A 45 -15.38 25.78 17.56
N ALA A 46 -14.96 25.66 16.29
CA ALA A 46 -14.83 24.37 15.62
C ALA A 46 -13.66 23.58 16.22
N ALA A 47 -13.95 22.58 17.06
CA ALA A 47 -12.92 21.69 17.61
C ALA A 47 -13.15 20.22 17.22
N GLY A 48 -12.30 19.72 16.32
CA GLY A 48 -11.81 18.33 16.31
C GLY A 48 -12.64 17.25 15.62
N GLY A 49 -13.89 17.00 16.03
CA GLY A 49 -14.57 15.73 15.72
C GLY A 49 -15.06 15.57 14.29
N LEU A 50 -15.84 16.53 13.81
CA LEU A 50 -16.22 16.61 12.39
C LEU A 50 -14.99 16.85 11.49
N GLY A 51 -13.96 17.51 12.02
CA GLY A 51 -12.68 17.74 11.34
C GLY A 51 -11.95 16.44 11.05
N ALA A 52 -11.77 15.57 12.05
CA ALA A 52 -11.11 14.27 11.88
C ALA A 52 -11.90 13.33 10.93
N ALA A 53 -13.23 13.26 11.07
CA ALA A 53 -14.06 12.48 10.15
C ALA A 53 -14.01 13.01 8.71
N ALA A 54 -14.13 14.33 8.53
CA ALA A 54 -14.03 14.96 7.21
C ALA A 54 -12.63 14.80 6.59
N THR A 55 -11.58 14.82 7.41
CA THR A 55 -10.18 14.68 6.98
C THR A 55 -9.92 13.32 6.33
N TRP A 56 -10.55 12.26 6.84
CA TRP A 56 -10.39 10.88 6.34
C TRP A 56 -11.56 10.43 5.47
N THR A 57 -12.36 11.35 4.93
CA THR A 57 -13.47 11.03 4.03
C THR A 57 -13.18 11.53 2.62
N ARG A 58 -13.43 10.69 1.62
CA ARG A 58 -13.33 11.04 0.20
C ARG A 58 -14.61 10.62 -0.53
N SER A 59 -14.94 11.28 -1.63
CA SER A 59 -16.01 10.83 -2.53
C SER A 59 -15.48 9.78 -3.49
N ASN A 60 -16.17 8.65 -3.61
CA ASN A 60 -15.80 7.55 -4.49
C ASN A 60 -16.20 7.83 -5.95
N HIS A 61 -15.94 6.87 -6.83
CA HIS A 61 -16.26 6.98 -8.26
C HIS A 61 -17.76 7.07 -8.59
N ARG A 62 -18.64 6.85 -7.62
CA ARG A 62 -20.11 7.00 -7.69
C ARG A 62 -20.61 8.28 -7.03
N GLY A 63 -19.72 9.10 -6.46
CA GLY A 63 -20.09 10.29 -5.70
C GLY A 63 -20.39 10.02 -4.21
N GLU A 64 -20.35 8.77 -3.76
CA GLU A 64 -20.69 8.40 -2.38
C GLU A 64 -19.48 8.58 -1.44
N PRO A 65 -19.68 8.98 -0.17
CA PRO A 65 -18.60 9.13 0.79
C PRO A 65 -18.02 7.77 1.20
N ILE A 66 -16.69 7.69 1.27
CA ILE A 66 -15.92 6.54 1.73
C ILE A 66 -14.82 6.99 2.70
N THR A 67 -14.40 6.11 3.60
CA THR A 67 -13.28 6.39 4.50
C THR A 67 -11.93 5.98 3.92
N LEU A 68 -10.89 6.78 4.18
CA LEU A 68 -9.48 6.49 3.88
C LEU A 68 -8.74 5.84 5.06
N LEU A 69 -9.43 5.51 6.16
CA LEU A 69 -8.82 4.92 7.37
C LEU A 69 -8.30 3.49 7.15
N GLU A 70 -8.73 2.82 6.08
CA GLU A 70 -8.24 1.49 5.71
C GLU A 70 -6.73 1.52 5.40
N GLY A 71 -6.22 2.60 4.81
CA GLY A 71 -4.80 2.80 4.55
C GLY A 71 -3.93 2.82 5.81
N PRO A 72 -4.14 3.79 6.72
CA PRO A 72 -3.46 3.81 8.02
C PRO A 72 -3.61 2.50 8.80
N ALA A 73 -4.79 1.87 8.75
CA ALA A 73 -5.02 0.59 9.42
C ALA A 73 -4.15 -0.53 8.82
N PHE A 74 -4.04 -0.59 7.49
CA PHE A 74 -3.14 -1.50 6.80
C PHE A 74 -1.69 -1.25 7.22
N VAL A 75 -1.24 0.00 7.23
CA VAL A 75 0.15 0.37 7.60
C VAL A 75 0.47 -0.06 9.03
N ALA A 76 -0.40 0.29 9.99
CA ALA A 76 -0.22 -0.06 11.39
C ALA A 76 -0.26 -1.57 11.60
N GLY A 77 -1.26 -2.24 11.00
CA GLY A 77 -1.46 -3.69 11.12
C GLY A 77 -0.32 -4.50 10.49
N ALA A 78 0.05 -4.20 9.25
CA ALA A 78 1.13 -4.87 8.55
C ALA A 78 2.50 -4.58 9.19
N GLY A 79 2.73 -3.37 9.68
CA GLY A 79 3.94 -3.00 10.42
C GLY A 79 4.08 -3.78 11.74
N ALA A 80 3.03 -3.81 12.55
CA ALA A 80 3.00 -4.59 13.80
C ALA A 80 3.15 -6.09 13.53
N ALA A 81 2.45 -6.61 12.52
CA ALA A 81 2.58 -8.00 12.11
C ALA A 81 3.99 -8.34 11.62
N ALA A 82 4.63 -7.48 10.82
CA ALA A 82 6.02 -7.67 10.40
C ALA A 82 7.01 -7.60 11.57
N ALA A 83 6.74 -6.77 12.58
CA ALA A 83 7.56 -6.68 13.80
C ALA A 83 7.46 -7.95 14.67
N LEU A 84 6.36 -8.70 14.58
CA LEU A 84 6.10 -9.89 15.41
C LEU A 84 6.20 -11.22 14.63
N ALA A 85 6.13 -11.18 13.29
CA ALA A 85 6.06 -12.39 12.47
C ALA A 85 7.29 -13.30 12.69
N PRO A 86 7.09 -14.61 12.89
CA PRO A 86 8.20 -15.54 13.00
C PRO A 86 8.95 -15.66 11.67
N GLY A 87 10.24 -16.01 11.75
CA GLY A 87 11.08 -16.21 10.55
C GLY A 87 11.72 -14.94 9.99
N LEU A 88 11.46 -13.77 10.57
CA LEU A 88 12.14 -12.52 10.24
C LEU A 88 13.23 -12.19 11.27
N ASP A 89 14.45 -11.98 10.79
CA ASP A 89 15.53 -11.43 11.61
C ASP A 89 15.37 -9.91 11.80
N PRO A 90 16.08 -9.28 12.76
CA PRO A 90 15.93 -7.86 13.06
C PRO A 90 16.18 -6.92 11.87
N ARG A 91 17.11 -7.27 10.96
CA ARG A 91 17.42 -6.43 9.79
C ARG A 91 16.28 -6.46 8.80
N VAL A 92 15.70 -7.65 8.56
CA VAL A 92 14.55 -7.81 7.67
C VAL A 92 13.30 -7.15 8.25
N ARG A 93 13.09 -7.21 9.58
CA ARG A 93 12.02 -6.46 10.25
C ARG A 93 12.15 -4.96 10.04
N LEU A 94 13.35 -4.41 10.23
CA LEU A 94 13.61 -2.99 10.00
C LEU A 94 13.39 -2.62 8.53
N ALA A 95 13.81 -3.46 7.59
CA ALA A 95 13.54 -3.26 6.17
C ALA A 95 12.04 -3.22 5.86
N ALA A 96 11.25 -4.12 6.46
CA ALA A 96 9.80 -4.15 6.30
C ALA A 96 9.13 -2.91 6.91
N LEU A 97 9.59 -2.43 8.07
CA LEU A 97 9.09 -1.20 8.68
C LEU A 97 9.43 0.03 7.84
N LEU A 98 10.66 0.15 7.33
CA LEU A 98 11.04 1.25 6.44
C LEU A 98 10.23 1.23 5.13
N ALA A 99 10.11 0.07 4.49
CA ALA A 99 9.35 -0.09 3.26
C ALA A 99 7.86 0.18 3.48
N GLY A 100 7.23 -0.49 4.44
CA GLY A 100 5.80 -0.41 4.70
C GLY A 100 5.38 0.89 5.40
N ALA A 101 5.92 1.17 6.58
CA ALA A 101 5.55 2.36 7.34
C ALA A 101 6.08 3.65 6.73
N GLY A 102 7.30 3.64 6.19
CA GLY A 102 7.85 4.82 5.51
C GLY A 102 7.05 5.20 4.26
N SER A 103 6.79 4.24 3.37
CA SER A 103 5.97 4.51 2.17
C SER A 103 4.52 4.81 2.51
N GLY A 104 3.96 4.14 3.53
CA GLY A 104 2.60 4.38 4.00
C GLY A 104 2.41 5.75 4.64
N ALA A 105 3.38 6.24 5.41
CA ALA A 105 3.33 7.59 5.98
C ALA A 105 3.35 8.68 4.90
N LEU A 106 4.17 8.50 3.86
CA LEU A 106 4.20 9.41 2.71
C LEU A 106 2.92 9.34 1.87
N GLY A 107 2.36 8.14 1.72
CA GLY A 107 1.04 7.97 1.12
C GLY A 107 -0.07 8.67 1.93
N ALA A 108 -0.07 8.52 3.25
CA ALA A 108 -1.01 9.21 4.14
C ALA A 108 -0.86 10.73 4.05
N TYR A 109 0.37 11.23 3.97
CA TYR A 109 0.62 12.66 3.74
C TYR A 109 -0.01 13.14 2.42
N ASP A 110 0.10 12.37 1.34
CA ASP A 110 -0.51 12.72 0.04
C ASP A 110 -2.04 12.58 0.05
N ASP A 111 -2.59 11.59 0.77
CA ASP A 111 -4.04 11.46 0.94
C ASP A 111 -4.66 12.69 1.64
N LEU A 112 -3.95 13.27 2.60
CA LEU A 112 -4.41 14.40 3.43
C LEU A 112 -4.10 15.77 2.82
N TYR A 113 -2.95 15.92 2.18
CA TYR A 113 -2.42 17.23 1.74
C TYR A 113 -2.15 17.32 0.24
N GLY A 114 -2.38 16.24 -0.52
CA GLY A 114 -2.13 16.20 -1.96
C GLY A 114 -3.01 17.19 -2.73
N SER A 115 -2.39 17.96 -3.64
CA SER A 115 -3.10 18.89 -4.53
C SER A 115 -3.20 18.33 -5.96
N THR A 116 -4.26 18.70 -6.67
CA THR A 116 -4.55 18.18 -8.03
C THR A 116 -3.81 18.91 -9.16
N SER A 117 -3.00 19.93 -8.84
CA SER A 117 -2.46 20.91 -9.81
C SER A 117 -1.34 20.39 -10.71
N SER A 118 -0.68 19.28 -10.35
CA SER A 118 0.37 18.66 -11.17
C SER A 118 0.11 17.16 -11.26
N LYS A 119 -0.03 16.63 -12.47
CA LYS A 119 -0.29 15.20 -12.68
C LYS A 119 0.91 14.51 -13.30
N GLY A 120 1.26 13.34 -12.75
CA GLY A 120 2.22 12.42 -13.33
C GLY A 120 3.68 12.67 -12.94
N PHE A 121 4.49 11.62 -13.09
CA PHE A 121 5.88 11.55 -12.62
C PHE A 121 6.75 12.64 -13.25
N LYS A 122 6.66 12.81 -14.58
CA LYS A 122 7.35 13.88 -15.33
C LYS A 122 6.97 15.29 -14.85
N GLY A 123 5.70 15.51 -14.47
CA GLY A 123 5.23 16.81 -13.99
C GLY A 123 5.90 17.21 -12.68
N HIS A 124 5.89 16.32 -11.69
CA HIS A 124 6.52 16.57 -10.39
C HIS A 124 8.04 16.71 -10.46
N LEU A 125 8.71 15.88 -11.28
CA LEU A 125 10.15 16.00 -11.48
C LEU A 125 10.53 17.28 -12.23
N SER A 126 9.73 17.70 -13.21
CA SER A 126 9.97 18.98 -13.91
C SER A 126 9.74 20.18 -13.00
N ALA A 127 8.76 20.14 -12.09
CA ALA A 127 8.54 21.17 -11.09
C ALA A 127 9.73 21.24 -10.12
N LEU A 128 10.18 20.09 -9.63
CA LEU A 128 11.35 20.00 -8.76
C LEU A 128 12.61 20.55 -9.43
N ALA A 129 12.82 20.26 -10.72
CA ALA A 129 13.94 20.81 -11.50
C ALA A 129 13.89 22.34 -11.64
N LYS A 130 12.71 22.95 -11.46
CA LYS A 130 12.51 24.41 -11.43
C LYS A 130 12.55 24.98 -10.01
N GLY A 131 12.85 24.17 -9.00
CA GLY A 131 12.87 24.57 -7.59
C GLY A 131 11.52 24.51 -6.88
N GLU A 132 10.47 24.00 -7.54
CA GLU A 132 9.13 23.88 -6.97
C GLU A 132 8.94 22.53 -6.28
N VAL A 133 8.82 22.55 -4.95
CA VAL A 133 8.56 21.35 -4.14
C VAL A 133 7.07 21.07 -4.13
N THR A 134 6.64 20.05 -4.88
CA THR A 134 5.25 19.56 -4.90
C THR A 134 5.08 18.39 -3.93
N SER A 135 3.85 18.13 -3.46
CA SER A 135 3.55 16.94 -2.63
C SER A 135 3.96 15.65 -3.35
N GLY A 136 3.71 15.57 -4.66
CA GLY A 136 4.15 14.46 -5.50
C GLY A 136 5.68 14.32 -5.57
N ALA A 137 6.46 15.40 -5.58
CA ALA A 137 7.92 15.32 -5.52
C ALA A 137 8.39 14.79 -4.16
N VAL A 138 7.78 15.24 -3.06
CA VAL A 138 8.05 14.73 -1.70
C VAL A 138 7.74 13.23 -1.62
N LYS A 139 6.60 12.79 -2.17
CA LYS A 139 6.21 11.38 -2.25
C LYS A 139 7.21 10.56 -3.05
N ILE A 140 7.57 10.99 -4.25
CA ILE A 140 8.52 10.27 -5.12
C ILE A 140 9.89 10.13 -4.43
N LEU A 141 10.45 11.23 -3.93
CA LEU A 141 11.76 11.20 -3.28
C LEU A 141 11.72 10.41 -1.98
N GLY A 142 10.68 10.59 -1.17
CA GLY A 142 10.54 9.90 0.09
C GLY A 142 10.35 8.40 -0.08
N ILE A 143 9.47 7.95 -0.98
CA ILE A 143 9.26 6.51 -1.27
C ILE A 143 10.53 5.91 -1.90
N GLY A 144 11.22 6.68 -2.74
CA GLY A 144 12.54 6.29 -3.26
C GLY A 144 13.57 6.07 -2.13
N ALA A 145 13.64 7.00 -1.17
CA ALA A 145 14.56 6.94 -0.05
C ALA A 145 14.23 5.79 0.92
N THR A 146 12.96 5.59 1.27
CA THR A 146 12.53 4.48 2.13
C THR A 146 12.77 3.13 1.46
N GLY A 147 12.51 3.04 0.15
CA GLY A 147 12.81 1.85 -0.66
C GLY A 147 14.30 1.54 -0.71
N LEU A 148 15.16 2.53 -0.94
CA LEU A 148 16.62 2.36 -0.91
C LEU A 148 17.15 1.99 0.49
N ALA A 149 16.63 2.60 1.54
CA ALA A 149 17.00 2.29 2.92
C ALA A 149 16.62 0.85 3.28
N ALA A 150 15.40 0.42 2.91
CA ALA A 150 14.97 -0.97 3.09
C ALA A 150 15.84 -1.94 2.27
N ALA A 151 16.15 -1.61 1.01
CA ALA A 151 17.02 -2.41 0.17
C ALA A 151 18.44 -2.54 0.72
N ALA A 152 19.00 -1.48 1.29
CA ALA A 152 20.36 -1.48 1.86
C ALA A 152 20.52 -2.49 3.00
N LEU A 153 19.43 -2.82 3.70
CA LEU A 153 19.44 -3.79 4.79
C LEU A 153 19.42 -5.25 4.32
N VAL A 154 18.99 -5.51 3.08
CA VAL A 154 18.77 -6.87 2.55
C VAL A 154 19.62 -7.22 1.32
N SER A 155 20.30 -6.23 0.74
CA SER A 155 21.04 -6.38 -0.52
C SER A 155 22.54 -6.61 -0.30
N ARG A 156 23.23 -7.09 -1.34
CA ARG A 156 24.69 -7.25 -1.34
C ARG A 156 25.34 -6.26 -2.30
N GLY A 157 25.94 -5.21 -1.75
CA GLY A 157 26.66 -4.18 -2.50
C GLY A 157 25.76 -3.12 -3.16
N PRO A 158 26.36 -2.02 -3.67
CA PRO A 158 25.63 -0.81 -4.04
C PRO A 158 24.70 -0.98 -5.24
N LEU A 159 25.12 -1.73 -6.27
CA LEU A 159 24.29 -1.96 -7.47
C LEU A 159 23.04 -2.79 -7.15
N ASP A 160 23.17 -3.78 -6.26
CA ASP A 160 22.03 -4.60 -5.83
C ASP A 160 21.07 -3.78 -4.98
N THR A 161 21.61 -2.95 -4.08
CA THR A 161 20.81 -1.98 -3.30
C THR A 161 20.02 -1.04 -4.19
N LEU A 162 20.64 -0.49 -5.24
CA LEU A 162 19.97 0.41 -6.17
C LEU A 162 18.84 -0.30 -6.93
N ALA A 163 19.10 -1.47 -7.50
CA ALA A 163 18.10 -2.25 -8.24
C ALA A 163 16.94 -2.71 -7.35
N ASN A 164 17.24 -3.17 -6.13
CA ASN A 164 16.24 -3.61 -5.18
C ASN A 164 15.45 -2.42 -4.61
N GLY A 165 16.09 -1.28 -4.35
CA GLY A 165 15.43 -0.06 -3.91
C GLY A 165 14.48 0.49 -4.97
N ALA A 166 14.91 0.53 -6.23
CA ALA A 166 14.05 0.87 -7.36
C ALA A 166 12.85 -0.09 -7.50
N THR A 167 13.06 -1.38 -7.24
CA THR A 167 11.99 -2.38 -7.25
C THR A 167 10.97 -2.12 -6.13
N ILE A 168 11.43 -1.88 -4.90
CA ILE A 168 10.56 -1.59 -3.74
C ILE A 168 9.75 -0.31 -3.97
N ALA A 169 10.42 0.78 -4.34
CA ALA A 169 9.78 2.07 -4.58
C ALA A 169 8.83 2.03 -5.79
N GLY A 170 9.23 1.36 -6.87
CA GLY A 170 8.39 1.23 -8.06
C GLY A 170 7.18 0.31 -7.83
N ALA A 171 7.31 -0.73 -7.01
CA ALA A 171 6.17 -1.58 -6.61
C ALA A 171 5.16 -0.79 -5.76
N ALA A 172 5.62 0.07 -4.85
CA ALA A 172 4.76 1.00 -4.10
C ALA A 172 3.96 1.90 -5.05
N ASN A 173 4.64 2.58 -5.98
CA ASN A 173 4.01 3.44 -6.97
C ASN A 173 3.01 2.68 -7.86
N LEU A 174 3.35 1.46 -8.31
CA LEU A 174 2.43 0.66 -9.12
C LEU A 174 1.16 0.27 -8.36
N ALA A 175 1.28 -0.15 -7.09
CA ALA A 175 0.12 -0.46 -6.28
C ALA A 175 -0.81 0.76 -6.15
N ASN A 176 -0.26 1.95 -5.96
CA ASN A 176 -0.99 3.23 -5.97
C ASN A 176 -1.71 3.48 -7.31
N LEU A 177 -1.08 3.15 -8.44
CA LEU A 177 -1.69 3.31 -9.77
C LEU A 177 -2.88 2.35 -10.01
N PHE A 178 -2.91 1.22 -9.30
CA PHE A 178 -4.05 0.31 -9.31
C PHE A 178 -5.13 0.70 -8.31
N ASP A 179 -4.87 1.57 -7.33
CA ASP A 179 -5.84 1.99 -6.32
C ASP A 179 -6.79 3.10 -6.82
N LEU A 180 -7.49 2.83 -7.93
CA LEU A 180 -8.43 3.79 -8.55
C LEU A 180 -9.88 3.27 -8.57
N ARG A 181 -10.07 2.03 -8.15
CA ARG A 181 -11.35 1.33 -8.15
C ARG A 181 -11.41 0.33 -6.98
N PRO A 182 -12.62 0.06 -6.47
CA PRO A 182 -12.81 -0.78 -5.29
C PRO A 182 -12.08 -2.14 -5.38
N GLY A 183 -11.24 -2.43 -4.41
CA GLY A 183 -10.49 -3.65 -4.20
C GLY A 183 -9.42 -3.95 -5.26
N ARG A 184 -9.17 -3.05 -6.21
CA ARG A 184 -8.28 -3.36 -7.34
C ARG A 184 -6.82 -3.54 -6.89
N ALA A 185 -6.30 -2.62 -6.07
CA ALA A 185 -4.93 -2.71 -5.57
C ALA A 185 -4.72 -4.01 -4.77
N ILE A 186 -5.67 -4.35 -3.89
CA ILE A 186 -5.63 -5.61 -3.12
C ILE A 186 -5.68 -6.83 -4.05
N LYS A 187 -6.56 -6.87 -5.06
CA LYS A 187 -6.60 -8.00 -6.00
C LYS A 187 -5.30 -8.17 -6.77
N VAL A 188 -4.71 -7.06 -7.24
CA VAL A 188 -3.41 -7.09 -7.92
C VAL A 188 -2.32 -7.61 -6.97
N ALA A 189 -2.34 -7.18 -5.71
CA ALA A 189 -1.45 -7.68 -4.68
C ALA A 189 -1.64 -9.19 -4.42
N LEU A 190 -2.88 -9.69 -4.37
CA LEU A 190 -3.16 -11.13 -4.23
C LEU A 190 -2.67 -11.93 -5.43
N LEU A 191 -2.88 -11.42 -6.66
CA LEU A 191 -2.47 -12.07 -7.90
C LEU A 191 -0.96 -12.10 -8.11
N THR A 192 -0.24 -11.10 -7.61
CA THR A 192 1.23 -11.02 -7.74
C THR A 192 1.95 -11.61 -6.52
N GLY A 193 1.42 -11.37 -5.32
CA GLY A 193 1.95 -11.87 -4.06
C GLY A 193 1.66 -13.34 -3.79
N GLY A 194 0.57 -13.91 -4.31
CA GLY A 194 0.26 -15.35 -4.19
C GLY A 194 1.34 -16.24 -4.82
N PRO A 195 1.71 -16.04 -6.10
CA PRO A 195 2.83 -16.75 -6.74
C PRO A 195 4.16 -16.52 -6.03
N LEU A 196 4.40 -15.31 -5.51
CA LEU A 196 5.60 -14.99 -4.74
C LEU A 196 5.64 -15.79 -3.42
N LEU A 197 4.52 -15.85 -2.69
CA LEU A 197 4.37 -16.68 -1.49
C LEU A 197 4.59 -18.16 -1.81
N ALA A 198 4.00 -18.67 -2.90
CA ALA A 198 4.21 -20.04 -3.34
C ALA A 198 5.69 -20.32 -3.64
N ALA A 199 6.38 -19.39 -4.33
CA ALA A 199 7.81 -19.49 -4.59
C ALA A 199 8.63 -19.51 -3.28
N SER A 200 8.27 -18.70 -2.29
CA SER A 200 8.90 -18.71 -0.96
C SER A 200 8.73 -20.07 -0.25
N LEU A 201 7.54 -20.66 -0.32
CA LEU A 201 7.23 -21.96 0.27
C LEU A 201 8.02 -23.10 -0.40
N LEU A 202 8.05 -23.12 -1.74
CA LEU A 202 8.79 -24.10 -2.54
C LEU A 202 10.29 -24.02 -2.27
N ARG A 203 10.83 -22.81 -2.09
CA ARG A 203 12.23 -22.59 -1.69
C ARG A 203 12.50 -22.86 -0.21
N GLY A 204 11.46 -23.10 0.58
CA GLY A 204 11.56 -23.29 2.02
C GLY A 204 12.08 -22.05 2.77
N SER A 205 11.92 -20.84 2.23
CA SER A 205 12.40 -19.58 2.82
C SER A 205 11.40 -19.05 3.86
N PRO A 206 11.70 -19.11 5.17
CA PRO A 206 10.78 -18.60 6.18
C PRO A 206 10.59 -17.08 6.10
N ALA A 207 11.68 -16.35 5.84
CA ALA A 207 11.63 -14.89 5.73
C ALA A 207 10.84 -14.44 4.51
N GLY A 208 11.09 -15.04 3.34
CA GLY A 208 10.33 -14.74 2.11
C GLY A 208 8.84 -15.09 2.24
N ALA A 209 8.53 -16.18 2.96
CA ALA A 209 7.16 -16.60 3.20
C ALA A 209 6.42 -15.62 4.13
N ALA A 210 7.06 -15.20 5.23
CA ALA A 210 6.49 -14.20 6.13
C ALA A 210 6.33 -12.82 5.47
N LEU A 211 7.33 -12.34 4.72
CA LEU A 211 7.28 -11.04 4.04
C LEU A 211 6.18 -10.97 2.97
N ALA A 212 5.88 -12.07 2.28
CA ALA A 212 4.76 -12.12 1.36
C ALA A 212 3.43 -12.27 2.11
N ALA A 213 3.35 -13.16 3.11
CA ALA A 213 2.10 -13.49 3.76
C ALA A 213 1.53 -12.35 4.64
N VAL A 214 2.37 -11.59 5.34
CA VAL A 214 1.93 -10.48 6.21
C VAL A 214 1.08 -9.44 5.46
N PRO A 215 1.58 -8.78 4.40
CA PRO A 215 0.79 -7.79 3.68
C PRO A 215 -0.41 -8.42 2.96
N LEU A 216 -0.32 -9.67 2.50
CA LEU A 216 -1.46 -10.36 1.86
C LEU A 216 -2.59 -10.66 2.85
N GLY A 217 -2.25 -11.10 4.06
CA GLY A 217 -3.23 -11.34 5.12
C GLY A 217 -3.91 -10.05 5.57
N ALA A 218 -3.13 -8.98 5.76
CA ALA A 218 -3.66 -7.65 6.08
C ALA A 218 -4.61 -7.15 4.99
N ALA A 219 -4.19 -7.20 3.71
CA ALA A 219 -4.99 -6.73 2.59
C ALA A 219 -6.28 -7.57 2.41
N ALA A 220 -6.18 -8.89 2.50
CA ALA A 220 -7.34 -9.79 2.38
C ALA A 220 -8.39 -9.54 3.47
N ALA A 221 -7.97 -9.18 4.69
CA ALA A 221 -8.89 -8.90 5.79
C ALA A 221 -9.62 -7.57 5.65
N LEU A 222 -9.05 -6.60 4.94
CA LEU A 222 -9.67 -5.29 4.70
C LEU A 222 -10.50 -5.26 3.40
N LEU A 223 -10.20 -6.16 2.45
CA LEU A 223 -10.87 -6.29 1.15
C LEU A 223 -12.42 -6.20 1.16
N PRO A 224 -13.17 -6.76 2.13
CA PRO A 224 -14.63 -6.65 2.12
C PRO A 224 -15.16 -5.23 2.30
N ASP A 225 -14.43 -4.36 3.01
CA ASP A 225 -14.80 -2.96 3.21
C ASP A 225 -14.45 -2.11 1.98
N ASP A 226 -13.31 -2.40 1.33
CA ASP A 226 -12.92 -1.79 0.06
C ASP A 226 -13.89 -2.18 -1.08
N LEU A 227 -14.16 -3.47 -1.27
CA LEU A 227 -15.12 -3.96 -2.28
C LEU A 227 -16.56 -3.48 -2.05
N GLY A 228 -16.93 -3.31 -0.79
CA GLY A 228 -18.20 -2.74 -0.36
C GLY A 228 -18.30 -1.23 -0.59
N GLU A 229 -17.23 -0.60 -1.08
CA GLU A 229 -17.14 0.84 -1.27
C GLU A 229 -17.46 1.60 0.04
N ARG A 230 -17.06 1.04 1.19
CA ARG A 230 -17.16 1.69 2.52
C ARG A 230 -15.86 2.39 2.88
N ALA A 231 -14.76 1.78 2.46
CA ALA A 231 -13.42 2.29 2.65
C ALA A 231 -12.59 2.15 1.36
N MET A 232 -11.39 2.71 1.39
CA MET A 232 -10.41 2.56 0.33
C MET A 232 -9.02 2.59 0.96
N LEU A 233 -8.13 1.72 0.47
CA LEU A 233 -6.74 1.66 0.91
C LEU A 233 -6.05 3.03 0.86
N GLY A 234 -6.33 3.82 -0.17
CA GLY A 234 -5.71 5.12 -0.39
C GLY A 234 -4.22 5.00 -0.70
N ASP A 235 -3.57 6.15 -0.89
CA ASP A 235 -2.15 6.19 -1.15
C ASP A 235 -1.35 5.63 0.04
N ALA A 236 -1.84 5.82 1.27
CA ALA A 236 -1.22 5.24 2.48
C ALA A 236 -1.11 3.70 2.39
N GLY A 237 -2.24 3.02 2.18
CA GLY A 237 -2.26 1.57 2.14
C GLY A 237 -1.62 1.03 0.87
N ALA A 238 -1.87 1.65 -0.28
CA ALA A 238 -1.41 1.13 -1.57
C ALA A 238 0.12 1.19 -1.68
N ASN A 239 0.74 2.30 -1.31
CA ASN A 239 2.20 2.42 -1.31
C ASN A 239 2.84 1.44 -0.33
N ALA A 240 2.28 1.27 0.87
CA ALA A 240 2.78 0.31 1.86
C ALA A 240 2.67 -1.14 1.35
N LEU A 241 1.52 -1.52 0.79
CA LEU A 241 1.27 -2.85 0.23
C LEU A 241 2.26 -3.17 -0.90
N GLY A 242 2.43 -2.26 -1.85
CA GLY A 242 3.38 -2.41 -2.95
C GLY A 242 4.83 -2.48 -2.47
N ALA A 243 5.23 -1.62 -1.52
CA ALA A 243 6.59 -1.62 -0.97
C ALA A 243 6.91 -2.93 -0.25
N LEU A 244 5.98 -3.45 0.56
CA LEU A 244 6.16 -4.73 1.28
C LEU A 244 6.25 -5.92 0.32
N LEU A 245 5.43 -5.96 -0.74
CA LEU A 245 5.53 -7.01 -1.77
C LEU A 245 6.80 -6.87 -2.62
N GLY A 246 7.24 -5.65 -2.91
CA GLY A 246 8.54 -5.38 -3.53
C GLY A 246 9.70 -5.91 -2.67
N LEU A 247 9.64 -5.67 -1.36
CA LEU A 247 10.64 -6.19 -0.41
C LEU A 247 10.61 -7.73 -0.37
N ALA A 248 9.43 -8.34 -0.34
CA ALA A 248 9.26 -9.78 -0.42
C ALA A 248 9.86 -10.36 -1.72
N ALA A 249 9.69 -9.66 -2.85
CA ALA A 249 10.23 -10.08 -4.15
C ALA A 249 11.76 -10.06 -4.15
N VAL A 250 12.39 -8.98 -3.70
CA VAL A 250 13.86 -8.83 -3.73
C VAL A 250 14.59 -9.73 -2.72
N THR A 251 13.89 -10.17 -1.67
CA THR A 251 14.42 -11.11 -0.66
C THR A 251 14.22 -12.57 -1.04
N THR A 252 13.23 -12.88 -1.88
CA THR A 252 12.88 -14.26 -2.26
C THR A 252 13.49 -14.68 -3.60
N LEU A 253 13.50 -13.77 -4.57
CA LEU A 253 13.87 -14.09 -5.95
C LEU A 253 15.38 -14.03 -6.15
N GLY A 254 15.90 -14.96 -6.97
CA GLY A 254 17.25 -14.84 -7.51
C GLY A 254 17.37 -13.68 -8.49
N ARG A 255 18.60 -13.35 -8.89
CA ARG A 255 18.90 -12.21 -9.78
C ARG A 255 18.02 -12.13 -11.05
N PRO A 256 17.77 -13.21 -11.81
CA PRO A 256 16.91 -13.14 -12.99
C PRO A 256 15.48 -12.73 -12.64
N GLY A 257 14.92 -13.28 -11.55
CA GLY A 257 13.59 -12.92 -11.08
C GLY A 257 13.50 -11.47 -10.62
N ARG A 258 14.50 -10.98 -9.88
CA ARG A 258 14.56 -9.56 -9.46
C ARG A 258 14.60 -8.61 -10.65
N LEU A 259 15.39 -8.93 -11.67
CA LEU A 259 15.47 -8.12 -12.90
C LEU A 259 14.16 -8.18 -13.71
N ALA A 260 13.50 -9.34 -13.77
CA ALA A 260 12.20 -9.47 -14.41
C ALA A 260 11.12 -8.63 -13.70
N VAL A 261 11.11 -8.64 -12.37
CA VAL A 261 10.21 -7.79 -11.57
C VAL A 261 10.53 -6.31 -11.80
N LEU A 262 11.80 -5.89 -11.68
CA LEU A 262 12.21 -4.51 -11.92
C LEU A 262 11.83 -4.04 -13.33
N GLY A 263 12.09 -4.86 -14.35
CA GLY A 263 11.71 -4.56 -15.73
C GLY A 263 10.20 -4.42 -15.91
N THR A 264 9.42 -5.33 -15.31
CA THR A 264 7.95 -5.23 -15.32
C THR A 264 7.47 -3.95 -14.64
N VAL A 265 8.06 -3.63 -13.48
CA VAL A 265 7.75 -2.41 -12.72
C VAL A 265 8.03 -1.16 -13.55
N ALA A 266 9.20 -1.10 -14.18
CA ALA A 266 9.61 0.02 -15.03
C ALA A 266 8.71 0.18 -16.26
N VAL A 267 8.40 -0.92 -16.96
CA VAL A 267 7.53 -0.91 -18.16
C VAL A 267 6.12 -0.46 -17.81
N LEU A 268 5.53 -1.01 -16.75
CA LEU A 268 4.19 -0.60 -16.32
C LEU A 268 4.18 0.86 -15.84
N THR A 269 5.19 1.29 -15.08
CA THR A 269 5.29 2.69 -14.63
C THR A 269 5.37 3.63 -15.84
N ALA A 270 6.21 3.34 -16.83
CA ALA A 270 6.29 4.14 -18.05
C ALA A 270 5.00 4.09 -18.89
N ALA A 271 4.33 2.93 -18.97
CA ALA A 271 3.06 2.79 -19.68
C ALA A 271 1.94 3.63 -19.04
N SER A 272 1.96 3.77 -17.70
CA SER A 272 0.94 4.53 -16.95
C SER A 272 0.91 6.02 -17.31
N GLU A 273 2.01 6.59 -17.80
CA GLU A 273 2.06 7.99 -18.23
C GLU A 273 1.28 8.25 -19.53
N LYS A 274 1.10 7.21 -20.36
CA LYS A 274 0.48 7.31 -21.68
C LYS A 274 -0.88 6.62 -21.75
N VAL A 275 -1.07 5.58 -20.95
CA VAL A 275 -2.23 4.68 -21.03
C VAL A 275 -2.89 4.55 -19.67
N SER A 276 -4.20 4.74 -19.62
CA SER A 276 -4.99 4.50 -18.42
C SER A 276 -5.17 2.99 -18.19
N PHE A 277 -4.60 2.46 -17.12
CA PHE A 277 -4.83 1.07 -16.71
C PHE A 277 -6.30 0.75 -16.52
N THR A 278 -7.10 1.69 -16.00
CA THR A 278 -8.56 1.52 -15.89
C THR A 278 -9.20 1.26 -17.26
N LYS A 279 -8.80 2.00 -18.31
CA LYS A 279 -9.33 1.79 -19.67
C LYS A 279 -8.88 0.45 -20.25
N VAL A 280 -7.61 0.07 -20.05
CA VAL A 280 -7.07 -1.23 -20.51
C VAL A 280 -7.80 -2.39 -19.84
N ILE A 281 -7.97 -2.33 -18.52
CA ILE A 281 -8.67 -3.36 -17.74
C ILE A 281 -10.14 -3.47 -18.18
N ALA A 282 -10.83 -2.34 -18.36
CA ALA A 282 -12.22 -2.34 -18.82
C ALA A 282 -12.39 -2.87 -20.26
N GLY A 283 -11.41 -2.64 -21.13
CA GLY A 283 -11.44 -3.11 -22.52
C GLY A 283 -11.08 -4.59 -22.72
N ASN A 284 -10.56 -5.27 -21.70
CA ASN A 284 -10.22 -6.70 -21.77
C ASN A 284 -11.25 -7.53 -20.97
N PRO A 285 -11.98 -8.48 -21.59
CA PRO A 285 -13.05 -9.22 -20.91
C PRO A 285 -12.61 -9.98 -19.65
N VAL A 286 -11.41 -10.57 -19.67
CA VAL A 286 -10.89 -11.35 -18.55
C VAL A 286 -10.46 -10.43 -17.41
N LEU A 287 -9.69 -9.39 -17.70
CA LEU A 287 -9.26 -8.42 -16.69
C LEU A 287 -10.46 -7.68 -16.10
N HIS A 288 -11.43 -7.31 -16.93
CA HIS A 288 -12.66 -6.67 -16.48
C HIS A 288 -13.45 -7.57 -15.53
N ARG A 289 -13.60 -8.86 -15.86
CA ARG A 289 -14.30 -9.81 -14.98
C ARG A 289 -13.62 -9.94 -13.61
N ILE A 290 -12.29 -10.02 -13.59
CA ILE A 290 -11.52 -10.06 -12.33
C ILE A 290 -11.68 -8.73 -11.55
N ASP A 291 -11.61 -7.61 -12.25
CA ASP A 291 -11.75 -6.27 -11.68
C ASP A 291 -13.13 -6.07 -11.05
N MET A 292 -14.19 -6.57 -11.67
CA MET A 292 -15.56 -6.49 -11.18
C MET A 292 -15.92 -7.53 -10.12
N LEU A 293 -15.17 -8.62 -9.99
CA LEU A 293 -15.46 -9.69 -9.03
C LEU A 293 -15.61 -9.16 -7.59
N GLY A 294 -16.77 -9.38 -6.97
CA GLY A 294 -17.04 -8.97 -5.59
C GLY A 294 -17.33 -7.47 -5.39
N ARG A 295 -17.30 -6.64 -6.44
CA ARG A 295 -17.74 -5.24 -6.35
C ARG A 295 -19.26 -5.14 -6.24
N ARG A 296 -19.73 -4.00 -5.73
CA ARG A 296 -21.14 -3.60 -5.85
C ARG A 296 -21.57 -3.59 -7.33
N PRO A 297 -22.82 -4.01 -7.64
CA PRO A 297 -23.37 -3.93 -8.98
C PRO A 297 -23.26 -2.52 -9.57
N ALA A 298 -23.19 -2.42 -10.89
CA ALA A 298 -23.39 -1.12 -11.54
C ALA A 298 -24.83 -0.65 -11.28
N PRO A 299 -25.04 0.64 -10.97
CA PRO A 299 -26.36 1.26 -10.86
C PRO A 299 -27.06 1.27 -12.22
#